data_AF-A0A0A2SWD3-F1
#
_entry.id   AF-A0A0A2SWD3-F1
#
_cell.length_a   1.000
_cell.length_b   1.000
_cell.length_c   1.000
_cell.angle_alpha   90.00
_cell.angle_beta   90.00
_cell.angle_gamma   90.00
#
_symmetry.space_group_name_H-M   'P 1'
#
loop_
_entity.id
_entity.type
_entity.pdbx_description
1 polymer ?
#
loop_
_entity_poly.entity_id
_entity_poly.type
_entity_poly.pdbx_seq_one_letter_code
_entity_poly.pdbx_strand_id
1 'polypeptide(L)'
;MSTKAQELVKQYKLRLTPKMEKELLSVNSGLRKEIESVPFNSDDRLYKSVLQMIIVFYEENTLEKNRHLLQDYELIRQLSALIWDDIQIKLIPFLIQKNFSINKIKELLFEEVCYRSLYVLVEFGLTQDIQQLLADQEKREQLNFINKLTDENCRKLCLIFWVKSHLSIEEIQDVVKASKQYPMLAETLIALDKTKTISIKQLKKLALDPKEHQQESILYHYSKQCKVYGLHKSDLSKLDLEDLSALGNSFKVLNEAGITSGYAYRWAIKNNKKGQLLRLFLPGLAKIEDLPHRKALINLLCIGVQKGVVTQGKALLQITDPDLLTLARKLHERFICVQQMQDLRFKKEIISFASEENDVRASRFRYVIMKVEEKCKDIHERLLKSAVDSDKVGNWQNADEKYRQTLYSIAYDGITKSGIDLHLKMKSAEKEILSIVDPEIKSLLHKALIVIANIVITALTLGFANDLKERQTGNYWFFNQTRSGEVIRALNKEVLTVIDSSDLMTLN
;
A
#
# COMPACT_ATOMS: atom_id res chain seq x y z
N MET A 1 9.53 17.61 54.34
CA MET A 1 11.01 17.63 54.46
C MET A 1 11.58 16.88 53.28
N SER A 2 12.50 17.48 52.53
CA SER A 2 13.22 16.78 51.46
C SER A 2 14.08 15.69 52.10
N THR A 3 14.10 14.49 51.52
CA THR A 3 14.96 13.41 52.01
C THR A 3 16.38 13.62 51.46
N LYS A 4 17.40 13.13 52.17
CA LYS A 4 18.80 13.20 51.71
C LYS A 4 18.95 12.61 50.29
N ALA A 5 18.24 11.51 49.99
CA ALA A 5 18.20 10.96 48.64
C ALA A 5 17.66 11.93 47.57
N GLN A 6 16.59 12.68 47.87
CA GLN A 6 16.02 13.67 46.94
C GLN A 6 16.98 14.84 46.70
N GLU A 7 17.71 15.25 47.72
CA GLU A 7 18.74 16.29 47.60
C GLU A 7 19.89 15.81 46.70
N LEU A 8 20.36 14.57 46.88
CA LEU A 8 21.41 13.96 46.06
C LEU A 8 20.98 13.82 44.59
N VAL A 9 19.77 13.34 44.33
CA VAL A 9 19.20 13.24 42.98
C VAL A 9 19.19 14.62 42.29
N LYS A 10 18.74 15.64 43.01
CA LYS A 10 18.67 17.02 42.49
C LYS A 10 20.05 17.64 42.28
N GLN A 11 20.96 17.48 43.25
CA GLN A 11 22.32 18.02 43.22
C GLN A 11 23.10 17.46 42.02
N TYR A 12 23.07 16.14 41.84
CA TYR A 12 23.83 15.48 40.77
C TYR A 12 23.07 15.35 39.44
N LYS A 13 21.83 15.85 39.39
CA LYS A 13 20.93 15.78 38.23
C LYS A 13 20.76 14.34 37.72
N LEU A 14 20.49 13.43 38.65
CA LEU A 14 20.29 12.01 38.32
C LEU A 14 18.96 11.83 37.60
N ARG A 15 18.94 11.05 36.51
CA ARG A 15 17.71 10.74 35.78
C ARG A 15 16.92 9.66 36.50
N LEU A 16 15.63 9.88 36.69
CA LEU A 16 14.70 8.92 37.27
C LEU A 16 13.49 8.77 36.37
N THR A 17 12.89 7.58 36.33
CA THR A 17 11.57 7.40 35.74
C THR A 17 10.46 7.85 36.68
N PRO A 18 9.25 8.16 36.17
CA PRO A 18 8.13 8.57 37.01
C PRO A 18 7.78 7.56 38.11
N LYS A 19 8.02 6.26 37.85
CA LYS A 19 7.86 5.20 38.84
C LYS A 19 8.85 5.33 39.99
N MET A 20 10.13 5.57 39.68
CA MET A 20 11.19 5.72 40.67
C MET A 20 11.05 7.01 41.48
N GLU A 21 10.61 8.11 40.86
CA GLU A 21 10.30 9.35 41.56
C GLU A 21 9.18 9.16 42.60
N LYS A 22 8.09 8.48 42.20
CA LYS A 22 6.99 8.14 43.10
C LYS A 22 7.45 7.21 44.23
N GLU A 23 8.32 6.26 43.91
CA GLU A 23 8.89 5.35 44.90
C GLU A 23 9.78 6.08 45.91
N LEU A 24 10.62 7.02 45.48
CA LEU A 24 11.48 7.85 46.34
C LEU A 24 10.70 8.69 47.36
N LEU A 25 9.45 9.02 47.05
CA LEU A 25 8.54 9.73 47.96
C LEU A 25 7.88 8.81 49.01
N SER A 26 7.97 7.49 48.83
CA SER A 26 7.39 6.52 49.76
C SER A 26 8.26 6.31 51.00
N VAL A 27 7.62 6.06 52.14
CA VAL A 27 8.29 5.89 53.44
C VAL A 27 9.20 4.64 53.46
N ASN A 28 8.83 3.59 52.71
CA ASN A 28 9.56 2.31 52.61
C ASN A 28 10.27 2.14 51.26
N SER A 29 10.81 3.21 50.69
CA SER A 29 11.52 3.16 49.41
C SER A 29 12.81 2.33 49.49
N GLY A 30 12.93 1.28 48.67
CA GLY A 30 14.16 0.52 48.51
C GLY A 30 15.26 1.38 47.87
N LEU A 31 14.90 2.09 46.80
CA LEU A 31 15.79 3.01 46.09
C LEU A 31 16.39 4.09 47.02
N ARG A 32 15.57 4.65 47.92
CA ARG A 32 16.04 5.64 48.90
C ARG A 32 17.13 5.07 49.79
N LYS A 33 16.95 3.84 50.30
CA LYS A 33 17.95 3.18 51.16
C LYS A 33 19.25 2.96 50.42
N GLU A 34 19.19 2.48 49.17
CA GLU A 34 20.39 2.25 48.36
C GLU A 34 21.16 3.57 48.11
N ILE A 35 20.48 4.65 47.71
CA ILE A 35 21.10 5.98 47.50
C ILE A 35 21.71 6.53 48.79
N GLU A 36 20.98 6.47 49.92
CA GLU A 36 21.45 7.01 51.20
C GLU A 36 22.58 6.19 51.81
N SER A 37 22.70 4.90 51.45
CA SER A 37 23.74 4.00 51.94
C SER A 37 25.12 4.22 51.31
N VAL A 38 25.20 4.96 50.20
CA VAL A 38 26.47 5.22 49.53
C VAL A 38 27.31 6.18 50.39
N PRO A 39 28.50 5.76 50.85
CA PRO A 39 29.37 6.62 51.64
C PRO A 39 29.85 7.79 50.80
N PHE A 40 29.82 8.99 51.37
CA PHE A 40 30.30 10.20 50.71
C PHE A 40 31.79 10.05 50.36
N ASN A 41 32.14 10.35 49.10
CA ASN A 41 33.51 10.33 48.60
C ASN A 41 33.93 11.76 48.26
N SER A 42 35.15 12.16 48.63
CA SER A 42 35.67 13.50 48.31
C SER A 42 35.84 13.73 46.80
N ASP A 43 35.88 12.66 46.01
CA ASP A 43 35.78 12.70 44.55
C ASP A 43 34.30 12.76 44.12
N ASP A 44 33.80 13.97 43.91
CA ASP A 44 32.43 14.26 43.49
C ASP A 44 32.03 13.54 42.19
N ARG A 45 32.98 13.33 41.28
CA ARG A 45 32.72 12.69 39.98
C ARG A 45 32.51 11.19 40.16
N LEU A 46 33.35 10.57 40.98
CA LEU A 46 33.21 9.17 41.37
C LEU A 46 31.90 8.94 42.13
N TYR A 47 31.60 9.79 43.10
CA TYR A 47 30.36 9.70 43.88
C TYR A 47 29.13 9.80 42.98
N LYS A 48 29.10 10.76 42.06
CA LYS A 48 28.04 10.87 41.04
C LYS A 48 27.91 9.60 40.19
N SER A 49 29.03 9.05 39.71
CA SER A 49 29.02 7.86 38.83
C SER A 49 28.45 6.64 39.55
N VAL A 50 28.80 6.43 40.83
CA VAL A 50 28.25 5.35 41.66
C VAL A 50 26.74 5.50 41.81
N LEU A 51 26.25 6.71 42.12
CA LEU A 51 24.82 6.99 42.24
C LEU A 51 24.07 6.74 40.92
N GLN A 52 24.64 7.12 39.78
CA GLN A 52 24.06 6.84 38.46
C GLN A 52 23.99 5.33 38.20
N MET A 53 25.05 4.57 38.50
CA MET A 53 25.05 3.12 38.32
C MET A 53 24.00 2.43 39.20
N ILE A 54 23.85 2.86 40.46
CA ILE A 54 22.81 2.33 41.36
C ILE A 54 21.42 2.54 40.77
N ILE A 55 21.13 3.75 40.29
CA ILE A 55 19.82 4.06 39.69
C ILE A 55 19.53 3.15 38.51
N VAL A 56 20.45 3.05 37.55
CA VAL A 56 20.24 2.25 36.33
C VAL A 56 20.12 0.76 36.68
N PHE A 57 20.97 0.22 37.56
CA PHE A 57 20.86 -1.19 37.94
C PHE A 57 19.63 -1.48 38.78
N TYR A 58 19.16 -0.53 39.59
CA TYR A 58 17.91 -0.67 40.35
C TYR A 58 16.72 -0.72 39.40
N GLU A 59 16.66 0.17 38.42
CA GLU A 59 15.61 0.20 37.40
C GLU A 59 15.51 -1.12 36.63
N GLU A 60 16.65 -1.67 36.22
CA GLU A 60 16.75 -2.93 35.48
C GLU A 60 16.58 -4.18 36.38
N ASN A 61 16.39 -4.02 37.69
CA ASN A 61 16.39 -5.12 38.67
C ASN A 61 17.66 -5.99 38.60
N THR A 62 18.80 -5.38 38.32
CA THR A 62 20.12 -6.03 38.22
C THR A 62 21.09 -5.60 39.32
N LEU A 63 20.67 -4.72 40.24
CA LEU A 63 21.50 -4.16 41.31
C LEU A 63 22.25 -5.22 42.11
N GLU A 64 21.55 -6.26 42.60
CA GLU A 64 22.16 -7.35 43.36
C GLU A 64 23.26 -8.08 42.59
N LYS A 65 23.01 -8.37 41.31
CA LYS A 65 23.97 -9.09 40.44
C LYS A 65 25.23 -8.25 40.22
N ASN A 66 25.09 -6.93 40.19
CA ASN A 66 26.15 -5.98 39.90
C ASN A 66 26.75 -5.29 41.14
N ARG A 67 26.40 -5.72 42.37
CA ARG A 67 26.95 -5.11 43.62
C ARG A 67 28.48 -5.13 43.68
N HIS A 68 29.10 -6.19 43.15
CA HIS A 68 30.56 -6.30 43.10
C HIS A 68 31.20 -5.15 42.29
N LEU A 69 30.55 -4.69 41.21
CA LEU A 69 31.04 -3.56 40.40
C LEU A 69 30.94 -2.24 41.16
N LEU A 70 29.90 -2.05 41.97
CA LEU A 70 29.69 -0.85 42.78
C LEU A 70 30.74 -0.69 43.89
N GLN A 71 31.44 -1.78 44.24
CA GLN A 71 32.51 -1.80 45.23
C GLN A 71 33.90 -1.56 44.61
N ASP A 72 34.05 -1.70 43.29
CA ASP A 72 35.30 -1.45 42.57
C ASP A 72 35.43 0.04 42.20
N TYR A 73 35.76 0.86 43.19
CA TYR A 73 35.88 2.31 43.01
C TYR A 73 36.98 2.71 42.01
N GLU A 74 38.02 1.90 41.84
CA GLU A 74 39.09 2.22 40.90
C GLU A 74 38.63 2.03 39.45
N LEU A 75 37.92 0.93 39.17
CA LEU A 75 37.26 0.72 37.89
C LEU A 75 36.27 1.85 37.57
N ILE A 76 35.38 2.19 38.52
CA ILE A 76 34.38 3.25 38.32
C ILE A 76 35.07 4.59 38.09
N ARG A 77 36.12 4.91 38.85
CA ARG A 77 36.92 6.14 38.66
C ARG A 77 37.46 6.21 37.24
N GLN A 78 38.03 5.11 36.74
CA GLN A 78 38.57 5.04 35.39
C GLN A 78 37.49 5.20 34.29
N LEU A 79 36.27 4.75 34.55
CA LEU A 79 35.13 4.82 33.62
C LEU A 79 34.21 6.04 33.82
N SER A 80 34.41 6.84 34.86
CA SER A 80 33.54 7.96 35.27
C SER A 80 33.24 9.00 34.18
N ALA A 81 34.08 9.08 33.14
CA ALA A 81 33.83 9.93 31.96
C ALA A 81 32.77 9.40 31.00
N LEU A 82 32.41 8.13 31.13
CA LEU A 82 31.57 7.34 30.22
C LEU A 82 30.36 6.73 30.94
N ILE A 83 30.03 7.24 32.14
CA ILE A 83 28.92 6.81 32.99
C ILE A 83 27.84 7.92 33.01
N TRP A 84 27.53 8.48 31.84
CA TRP A 84 26.54 9.56 31.73
C TRP A 84 25.28 9.12 30.96
N ASP A 85 25.36 8.07 30.16
CA ASP A 85 24.23 7.45 29.47
C ASP A 85 23.89 6.07 30.07
N ASP A 86 22.59 5.78 30.18
CA ASP A 86 22.10 4.54 30.80
C ASP A 86 22.54 3.30 30.02
N ILE A 87 22.68 3.39 28.69
CA ILE A 87 23.13 2.27 27.85
C ILE A 87 24.60 1.94 28.14
N GLN A 88 25.44 2.96 28.32
CA GLN A 88 26.85 2.74 28.70
C GLN A 88 26.92 1.97 30.02
N ILE A 89 26.14 2.39 31.03
CA ILE A 89 26.07 1.72 32.33
C ILE A 89 25.60 0.27 32.19
N LYS A 90 24.56 0.03 31.40
CA LYS A 90 24.02 -1.33 31.14
C LYS A 90 25.03 -2.25 30.46
N LEU A 91 25.95 -1.70 29.67
CA LEU A 91 26.97 -2.47 28.96
C LEU A 91 28.20 -2.82 29.80
N ILE A 92 28.55 -2.00 30.80
CA ILE A 92 29.74 -2.21 31.63
C ILE A 92 29.81 -3.65 32.20
N PRO A 93 28.76 -4.19 32.85
CA PRO A 93 28.80 -5.56 33.39
C PRO A 93 29.10 -6.60 32.32
N PHE A 94 28.48 -6.46 31.14
CA PHE A 94 28.69 -7.38 30.02
C PHE A 94 30.14 -7.34 29.51
N LEU A 95 30.70 -6.15 29.33
CA LEU A 95 32.06 -5.98 28.83
C LEU A 95 33.11 -6.55 29.80
N ILE A 96 32.89 -6.37 31.10
CA ILE A 96 33.76 -6.93 32.14
C ILE A 96 33.64 -8.46 32.17
N GLN A 97 32.42 -9.00 32.12
CA GLN A 97 32.20 -10.45 32.08
C GLN A 97 32.85 -11.11 30.86
N LYS A 98 32.94 -10.38 29.73
CA LYS A 98 33.63 -10.83 28.52
C LYS A 98 35.15 -10.60 28.56
N ASN A 99 35.72 -10.14 29.67
CA ASN A 99 37.15 -9.91 29.86
C ASN A 99 37.75 -8.87 28.87
N PHE A 100 37.00 -7.83 28.51
CA PHE A 100 37.58 -6.71 27.77
C PHE A 100 38.55 -5.92 28.66
N SER A 101 39.69 -5.49 28.09
CA SER A 101 40.60 -4.59 28.81
C SER A 101 39.93 -3.23 29.05
N ILE A 102 40.30 -2.55 30.14
CA ILE A 102 39.70 -1.25 30.50
C ILE A 102 39.86 -0.23 29.37
N ASN A 103 41.02 -0.19 28.70
CA ASN A 103 41.24 0.69 27.55
C ASN A 103 40.27 0.40 26.40
N LYS A 104 39.99 -0.88 26.13
CA LYS A 104 39.03 -1.27 25.09
C LYS A 104 37.59 -0.95 25.50
N ILE A 105 37.23 -1.13 26.77
CA ILE A 105 35.93 -0.69 27.30
C ILE A 105 35.74 0.80 27.07
N LYS A 106 36.75 1.62 27.38
CA LYS A 106 36.69 3.07 27.15
C LYS A 106 36.46 3.40 25.68
N GLU A 107 37.21 2.77 24.78
CA GLU A 107 37.07 2.97 23.34
C GLU A 107 35.64 2.65 22.86
N LEU A 108 35.09 1.49 23.25
CA LEU A 108 33.77 1.05 22.83
C LEU A 108 32.64 1.92 23.39
N LEU A 109 32.78 2.40 24.63
CA LEU A 109 31.77 3.24 25.28
C LEU A 109 31.90 4.72 24.90
N PHE A 110 33.02 5.16 24.32
CA PHE A 110 33.21 6.55 23.90
C PHE A 110 32.38 6.90 22.66
N GLU A 111 32.32 6.02 21.68
CA GLU A 111 31.58 6.26 20.44
C GLU A 111 30.11 5.83 20.58
N GLU A 112 29.19 6.82 20.51
CA GLU A 112 27.75 6.59 20.69
C GLU A 112 27.20 5.48 19.82
N VAL A 113 27.58 5.49 18.55
CA VAL A 113 27.01 4.55 17.60
C VAL A 113 27.53 3.13 17.82
N CYS A 114 28.76 3.00 18.36
CA CYS A 114 29.34 1.72 18.72
C CYS A 114 28.64 1.11 19.93
N TYR A 115 28.52 1.85 21.05
CA TYR A 115 27.88 1.28 22.25
C TYR A 115 26.39 1.01 22.02
N ARG A 116 25.67 1.83 21.26
CA ARG A 116 24.26 1.54 20.95
C ARG A 116 24.09 0.24 20.16
N SER A 117 24.95 -0.01 19.18
CA SER A 117 24.93 -1.26 18.42
C SER A 117 25.31 -2.46 19.28
N LEU A 118 26.32 -2.33 20.15
CA LEU A 118 26.67 -3.38 21.12
C LEU A 118 25.51 -3.70 22.06
N TYR A 119 24.79 -2.68 22.55
CA TYR A 119 23.64 -2.88 23.40
C TYR A 119 22.54 -3.69 22.71
N VAL A 120 22.20 -3.35 21.46
CA VAL A 120 21.25 -4.12 20.66
C VAL A 120 21.69 -5.58 20.49
N LEU A 121 22.99 -5.82 20.27
CA LEU A 121 23.52 -7.19 20.17
C LEU A 121 23.40 -7.96 21.49
N VAL A 122 23.62 -7.30 22.62
CA VAL A 122 23.42 -7.87 23.97
C VAL A 122 21.95 -8.22 24.18
N GLU A 123 21.02 -7.32 23.84
CA GLU A 123 19.58 -7.59 23.95
C GLU A 123 19.12 -8.78 23.09
N PHE A 124 19.74 -8.97 21.92
CA PHE A 124 19.46 -10.11 21.06
C PHE A 124 20.22 -11.38 21.46
N GLY A 125 21.11 -11.32 22.45
CA GLY A 125 21.97 -12.43 22.85
C GLY A 125 23.02 -12.82 21.80
N LEU A 126 23.39 -11.90 20.91
CA LEU A 126 24.30 -12.11 19.78
C LEU A 126 25.73 -11.66 20.12
N THR A 127 26.29 -12.26 21.17
CA THR A 127 27.54 -11.76 21.80
C THR A 127 28.66 -12.79 21.90
N GLN A 128 28.53 -13.93 21.22
CA GLN A 128 29.45 -15.06 21.40
C GLN A 128 30.87 -14.71 20.93
N ASP A 129 31.00 -14.20 19.70
CA ASP A 129 32.30 -13.94 19.05
C ASP A 129 32.61 -12.44 18.89
N ILE A 130 31.97 -11.61 19.72
CA ILE A 130 31.98 -10.15 19.55
C ILE A 130 33.38 -9.53 19.60
N GLN A 131 34.30 -10.10 20.38
CA GLN A 131 35.70 -9.66 20.44
C GLN A 131 36.44 -9.90 19.12
N GLN A 132 36.23 -11.07 18.51
CA GLN A 132 36.86 -11.42 17.23
C GLN A 132 36.30 -10.55 16.12
N LEU A 133 34.98 -10.35 16.10
CA LEU A 133 34.31 -9.48 15.11
C LEU A 133 34.77 -8.02 15.22
N LEU A 134 35.02 -7.50 16.41
CA LEU A 134 35.52 -6.13 16.60
C LEU A 134 37.02 -5.98 16.28
N ALA A 135 37.79 -7.07 16.31
CA ALA A 135 39.20 -7.06 15.92
C ALA A 135 39.38 -7.06 14.39
N ASP A 136 38.45 -7.68 13.68
CA ASP A 136 38.43 -7.73 12.22
C ASP A 136 38.19 -6.33 11.61
N GLN A 137 38.98 -5.99 10.59
CA GLN A 137 38.92 -4.66 9.94
C GLN A 137 37.67 -4.52 9.05
N GLU A 138 37.32 -5.55 8.28
CA GLU A 138 36.16 -5.54 7.41
C GLU A 138 34.88 -5.44 8.24
N LYS A 139 34.78 -6.21 9.32
CA LYS A 139 33.64 -6.14 10.25
C LYS A 139 33.50 -4.77 10.90
N ARG A 140 34.60 -4.09 11.24
CA ARG A 140 34.55 -2.71 11.74
C ARG A 140 34.02 -1.73 10.69
N GLU A 141 34.44 -1.86 9.45
CA GLU A 141 33.92 -1.04 8.34
C GLU A 141 32.43 -1.27 8.10
N GLN A 142 32.00 -2.53 8.12
CA GLN A 142 30.58 -2.90 8.06
C GLN A 142 29.79 -2.29 9.22
N LEU A 143 30.29 -2.39 10.45
CA LEU A 143 29.63 -1.83 11.62
C LEU A 143 29.51 -0.30 11.50
N ASN A 144 30.56 0.39 11.05
CA ASN A 144 30.54 1.84 10.79
C ASN A 144 29.49 2.24 9.74
N PHE A 145 29.28 1.41 8.71
CA PHE A 145 28.21 1.63 7.75
C PHE A 145 26.82 1.41 8.37
N ILE A 146 26.61 0.29 9.06
CA ILE A 146 25.34 -0.06 9.73
C ILE A 146 24.93 1.04 10.73
N ASN A 147 25.92 1.57 11.45
CA ASN A 147 25.79 2.64 12.41
C ASN A 147 25.23 3.95 11.81
N LYS A 148 25.49 4.22 10.53
CA LYS A 148 24.97 5.41 9.84
C LYS A 148 23.52 5.26 9.37
N LEU A 149 22.90 4.09 9.52
CA LEU A 149 21.51 3.85 9.12
C LEU A 149 20.54 4.51 10.12
N THR A 150 19.61 5.31 9.59
CA THR A 150 18.58 6.00 10.39
C THR A 150 17.40 5.12 10.75
N ASP A 151 17.06 4.14 9.90
CA ASP A 151 15.99 3.18 10.15
C ASP A 151 16.45 2.14 11.19
N GLU A 152 15.80 2.15 12.36
CA GLU A 152 16.18 1.30 13.49
C GLU A 152 15.97 -0.19 13.20
N ASN A 153 14.90 -0.56 12.51
CA ASN A 153 14.62 -1.96 12.18
C ASN A 153 15.61 -2.49 11.15
N CYS A 154 15.89 -1.70 10.11
CA CYS A 154 16.91 -2.03 9.12
C CYS A 154 18.29 -2.18 9.79
N ARG A 155 18.66 -1.26 10.70
CA ARG A 155 19.90 -1.34 11.46
C ARG A 155 19.97 -2.61 12.30
N LYS A 156 18.91 -2.95 13.03
CA LYS A 156 18.80 -4.19 13.82
C LYS A 156 18.95 -5.44 12.96
N LEU A 157 18.30 -5.48 11.79
CA LEU A 157 18.44 -6.60 10.85
C LEU A 157 19.88 -6.73 10.35
N CYS A 158 20.52 -5.62 9.96
CA CYS A 158 21.91 -5.63 9.51
C CYS A 158 22.87 -6.08 10.63
N LEU A 159 22.61 -5.73 11.90
CA LEU A 159 23.38 -6.22 13.04
C LEU A 159 23.25 -7.75 13.23
N ILE A 160 22.07 -8.32 13.00
CA ILE A 160 21.87 -9.79 13.01
C ILE A 160 22.75 -10.44 11.93
N PHE A 161 22.72 -9.92 10.70
CA PHE A 161 23.58 -10.42 9.63
C PHE A 161 25.07 -10.21 9.94
N TRP A 162 25.43 -9.07 10.51
CA TRP A 162 26.81 -8.76 10.88
C TRP A 162 27.39 -9.79 11.86
N VAL A 163 26.63 -10.25 12.85
CA VAL A 163 27.09 -11.30 13.78
C VAL A 163 26.99 -12.69 13.17
N LYS A 164 25.83 -13.05 12.60
CA LYS A 164 25.53 -14.45 12.25
C LYS A 164 26.03 -14.87 10.87
N SER A 165 26.45 -13.93 10.03
CA SER A 165 26.85 -14.21 8.66
C SER A 165 28.12 -13.49 8.23
N HIS A 166 28.68 -13.98 7.13
CA HIS A 166 29.85 -13.44 6.47
C HIS A 166 29.39 -12.67 5.23
N LEU A 167 28.48 -11.71 5.41
CA LEU A 167 28.10 -10.80 4.32
C LEU A 167 29.24 -9.82 4.08
N SER A 168 29.46 -9.47 2.82
CA SER A 168 30.28 -8.31 2.46
C SER A 168 29.51 -7.01 2.71
N ILE A 169 30.21 -5.87 2.66
CA ILE A 169 29.57 -4.55 2.73
C ILE A 169 28.52 -4.34 1.63
N GLU A 170 28.77 -4.85 0.42
CA GLU A 170 27.86 -4.75 -0.73
C GLU A 170 26.58 -5.54 -0.48
N GLU A 171 26.70 -6.76 0.06
CA GLU A 171 25.53 -7.58 0.41
C GLU A 171 24.70 -6.95 1.53
N ILE A 172 25.34 -6.28 2.50
CA ILE A 172 24.63 -5.50 3.53
C ILE A 172 23.88 -4.33 2.88
N GLN A 173 24.50 -3.63 1.92
CA GLN A 173 23.84 -2.55 1.17
C GLN A 173 22.62 -3.06 0.40
N ASP A 174 22.67 -4.26 -0.16
CA ASP A 174 21.52 -4.85 -0.85
C ASP A 174 20.37 -5.18 0.11
N VAL A 175 20.67 -5.66 1.33
CA VAL A 175 19.66 -5.81 2.39
C VAL A 175 19.05 -4.46 2.78
N VAL A 176 19.85 -3.39 2.84
CA VAL A 176 19.36 -2.03 3.12
C VAL A 176 18.45 -1.54 1.98
N LYS A 177 18.83 -1.74 0.71
CA LYS A 177 17.99 -1.39 -0.44
C LYS A 177 16.66 -2.14 -0.40
N ALA A 178 16.69 -3.45 -0.14
CA ALA A 178 15.49 -4.28 -0.01
C ALA A 178 14.60 -3.79 1.14
N SER A 179 15.17 -3.46 2.31
CA SER A 179 14.41 -2.95 3.46
C SER A 179 13.79 -1.59 3.20
N LYS A 180 14.44 -0.73 2.41
CA LYS A 180 13.85 0.56 1.97
C LYS A 180 12.71 0.36 0.98
N GLN A 181 12.85 -0.58 0.05
CA GLN A 181 11.81 -0.89 -0.93
C GLN A 181 10.59 -1.57 -0.27
N TYR A 182 10.82 -2.36 0.77
CA TYR A 182 9.81 -3.16 1.47
C TYR A 182 9.82 -2.87 2.98
N PRO A 183 9.10 -1.83 3.46
CA PRO A 183 9.20 -1.36 4.85
C PRO A 183 8.90 -2.39 5.94
N MET A 184 8.11 -3.42 5.61
CA MET A 184 7.77 -4.52 6.54
C MET A 184 8.84 -5.60 6.65
N LEU A 185 9.84 -5.60 5.76
CA LEU A 185 10.85 -6.66 5.65
C LEU A 185 11.67 -6.80 6.92
N ALA A 186 12.25 -5.71 7.40
CA ALA A 186 13.22 -5.76 8.49
C ALA A 186 12.61 -6.31 9.77
N GLU A 187 11.44 -5.81 10.16
CA GLU A 187 10.73 -6.29 11.34
C GLU A 187 10.34 -7.77 11.22
N THR A 188 9.88 -8.20 10.03
CA THR A 188 9.52 -9.60 9.76
C THR A 188 10.72 -10.52 9.93
N LEU A 189 11.86 -10.17 9.34
CA LEU A 189 13.06 -11.01 9.41
C LEU A 189 13.65 -11.05 10.82
N ILE A 190 13.63 -9.93 11.56
CA ILE A 190 14.03 -9.92 12.97
C ILE A 190 13.14 -10.86 13.80
N ALA A 191 11.82 -10.81 13.59
CA ALA A 191 10.91 -11.68 14.31
C ALA A 191 11.11 -13.16 13.97
N LEU A 192 11.34 -13.48 12.69
CA LEU A 192 11.66 -14.83 12.24
C LEU A 192 12.96 -15.35 12.86
N ASP A 193 14.02 -14.54 12.90
CA ASP A 193 15.29 -14.90 13.54
C ASP A 193 15.12 -15.22 15.03
N LYS A 194 14.30 -14.44 15.75
CA LYS A 194 13.98 -14.67 17.17
C LYS A 194 13.33 -16.01 17.44
N THR A 195 12.65 -16.62 16.46
CA THR A 195 12.07 -17.97 16.64
C THR A 195 13.13 -19.07 16.74
N LYS A 196 14.37 -18.81 16.29
CA LYS A 196 15.46 -19.79 16.18
C LYS A 196 15.14 -21.01 15.28
N THR A 197 14.06 -20.95 14.51
CA THR A 197 13.66 -22.03 13.58
C THR A 197 14.24 -21.88 12.18
N ILE A 198 14.70 -20.68 11.83
CA ILE A 198 15.24 -20.34 10.52
C ILE A 198 16.76 -20.14 10.63
N SER A 199 17.51 -20.73 9.71
CA SER A 199 18.95 -20.53 9.61
C SER A 199 19.30 -19.17 9.01
N ILE A 200 20.48 -18.65 9.32
CA ILE A 200 20.95 -17.38 8.75
C ILE A 200 21.03 -17.40 7.21
N LYS A 201 21.35 -18.56 6.61
CA LYS A 201 21.35 -18.75 5.15
C LYS A 201 19.96 -18.58 4.54
N GLN A 202 18.93 -19.12 5.20
CA GLN A 202 17.54 -18.94 4.79
C GLN A 202 17.09 -17.50 5.00
N LEU A 203 17.48 -16.86 6.10
CA LEU A 203 17.16 -15.46 6.36
C LEU A 203 17.75 -14.53 5.29
N LYS A 204 18.99 -14.78 4.87
CA LYS A 204 19.65 -14.09 3.74
C LYS A 204 18.86 -14.28 2.45
N LYS A 205 18.47 -15.53 2.14
CA LYS A 205 17.67 -15.82 0.94
C LYS A 205 16.35 -15.04 0.95
N LEU A 206 15.64 -15.03 2.08
CA LEU A 206 14.39 -14.28 2.23
C LEU A 206 14.60 -12.77 2.04
N ALA A 207 15.65 -12.20 2.64
CA ALA A 207 15.96 -10.77 2.49
C ALA A 207 16.13 -10.33 1.03
N LEU A 208 16.61 -11.23 0.17
CA LEU A 208 16.91 -10.97 -1.24
C LEU A 208 15.89 -11.58 -2.21
N ASP A 209 14.84 -12.23 -1.71
CA ASP A 209 13.72 -12.75 -2.51
C ASP A 209 12.45 -11.93 -2.21
N PRO A 210 12.12 -10.92 -3.05
CA PRO A 210 10.92 -10.10 -2.92
C PRO A 210 9.64 -10.87 -2.72
N LYS A 211 9.47 -11.98 -3.45
CA LYS A 211 8.22 -12.72 -3.43
C LYS A 211 8.09 -13.49 -2.11
N GLU A 212 9.13 -14.21 -1.71
CA GLU A 212 9.10 -15.01 -0.49
C GLU A 212 8.95 -14.12 0.75
N HIS A 213 9.70 -13.02 0.88
CA HIS A 213 9.59 -12.19 2.08
C HIS A 213 8.30 -11.40 2.15
N GLN A 214 7.68 -10.99 1.02
CA GLN A 214 6.38 -10.31 1.06
C GLN A 214 5.31 -11.25 1.61
N GLN A 215 5.36 -12.54 1.24
CA GLN A 215 4.46 -13.56 1.80
C GLN A 215 4.65 -13.68 3.31
N GLU A 216 5.90 -13.81 3.78
CA GLU A 216 6.19 -13.88 5.22
C GLU A 216 5.81 -12.59 5.96
N SER A 217 6.03 -11.44 5.34
CA SER A 217 5.68 -10.13 5.92
C SER A 217 4.18 -10.02 6.13
N ILE A 218 3.38 -10.40 5.14
CA ILE A 218 1.92 -10.40 5.27
C ILE A 218 1.46 -11.36 6.37
N LEU A 219 2.04 -12.56 6.44
CA LEU A 219 1.70 -13.54 7.48
C LEU A 219 2.08 -13.09 8.88
N TYR A 220 3.20 -12.39 9.04
CA TYR A 220 3.68 -11.88 10.32
C TYR A 220 2.84 -10.69 10.78
N HIS A 221 2.80 -9.62 9.99
CA HIS A 221 2.14 -8.35 10.34
C HIS A 221 0.62 -8.46 10.47
N TYR A 222 0.01 -9.40 9.74
CA TYR A 222 -1.43 -9.64 9.80
C TYR A 222 -1.78 -11.01 10.39
N SER A 223 -0.90 -11.57 11.21
CA SER A 223 -1.07 -12.91 11.80
C SER A 223 -2.40 -13.08 12.54
N LYS A 224 -2.89 -12.04 13.23
CA LYS A 224 -4.20 -12.03 13.89
C LYS A 224 -5.33 -12.20 12.88
N GLN A 225 -5.34 -11.40 11.81
CA GLN A 225 -6.35 -11.44 10.75
C GLN A 225 -6.27 -12.76 9.99
N CYS A 226 -5.07 -13.27 9.72
CA CYS A 226 -4.86 -14.58 9.10
C CYS A 226 -5.51 -15.70 9.91
N LYS A 227 -5.30 -15.70 11.24
CA LYS A 227 -5.94 -16.68 12.15
C LYS A 227 -7.46 -16.51 12.21
N VAL A 228 -7.95 -15.30 12.46
CA VAL A 228 -9.38 -15.03 12.68
C VAL A 228 -10.21 -15.25 11.41
N TYR A 229 -9.68 -14.92 10.23
CA TYR A 229 -10.44 -14.99 8.98
C TYR A 229 -10.08 -16.19 8.09
N GLY A 230 -9.19 -17.09 8.55
CA GLY A 230 -8.77 -18.27 7.81
C GLY A 230 -8.03 -17.94 6.51
N LEU A 231 -7.05 -17.04 6.59
CA LEU A 231 -6.24 -16.66 5.42
C LEU A 231 -5.01 -17.57 5.35
N HIS A 232 -4.80 -18.22 4.21
CA HIS A 232 -3.78 -19.27 4.08
C HIS A 232 -2.59 -18.83 3.21
N LYS A 233 -1.39 -19.32 3.55
CA LYS A 233 -0.17 -19.14 2.76
C LYS A 233 -0.31 -19.64 1.31
N SER A 234 -1.15 -20.65 1.09
CA SER A 234 -1.45 -21.19 -0.25
C SER A 234 -2.23 -20.24 -1.16
N ASP A 235 -2.92 -19.23 -0.60
CA ASP A 235 -3.51 -18.16 -1.41
C ASP A 235 -2.45 -17.11 -1.77
N LEU A 236 -1.53 -16.79 -0.85
CA LEU A 236 -0.42 -15.86 -1.10
C LEU A 236 0.54 -16.38 -2.17
N SER A 237 0.80 -17.69 -2.21
CA SER A 237 1.72 -18.29 -3.19
C SER A 237 1.23 -18.15 -4.65
N LYS A 238 -0.08 -17.96 -4.85
CA LYS A 238 -0.71 -17.77 -6.16
C LYS A 238 -0.60 -16.35 -6.69
N LEU A 239 -0.20 -15.38 -5.86
CA LEU A 239 -0.06 -13.98 -6.25
C LEU A 239 1.33 -13.71 -6.83
N ASP A 240 1.39 -12.78 -7.79
CA ASP A 240 2.66 -12.22 -8.26
C ASP A 240 3.18 -11.15 -7.27
N LEU A 241 4.38 -10.62 -7.53
CA LEU A 241 5.02 -9.66 -6.64
C LEU A 241 4.22 -8.35 -6.52
N GLU A 242 3.63 -7.88 -7.61
CA GLU A 242 2.85 -6.64 -7.64
C GLU A 242 1.56 -6.80 -6.84
N ASP A 243 0.87 -7.93 -7.02
CA ASP A 243 -0.32 -8.29 -6.25
C ASP A 243 -0.02 -8.50 -4.76
N LEU A 244 1.15 -9.05 -4.40
CA LEU A 244 1.57 -9.17 -3.00
C LEU A 244 1.80 -7.79 -2.37
N SER A 245 2.49 -6.89 -3.07
CA SER A 245 2.69 -5.50 -2.62
C SER A 245 1.35 -4.77 -2.44
N ALA A 246 0.46 -4.88 -3.43
CA ALA A 246 -0.87 -4.30 -3.37
C ALA A 246 -1.72 -4.91 -2.24
N LEU A 247 -1.58 -6.21 -1.97
CA LEU A 247 -2.24 -6.89 -0.84
C LEU A 247 -1.75 -6.37 0.51
N GLY A 248 -0.44 -6.23 0.70
CA GLY A 248 0.15 -5.69 1.93
C GLY A 248 -0.38 -4.29 2.25
N ASN A 249 -0.44 -3.43 1.22
CA ASN A 249 -1.03 -2.09 1.33
C ASN A 249 -2.55 -2.14 1.59
N SER A 250 -3.27 -3.05 0.94
CA SER A 250 -4.69 -3.24 1.16
C SER A 250 -5.00 -3.65 2.59
N PHE A 251 -4.25 -4.61 3.14
CA PHE A 251 -4.42 -5.06 4.52
C PHE A 251 -4.09 -3.96 5.52
N LYS A 252 -3.10 -3.11 5.21
CA LYS A 252 -2.75 -1.93 6.02
C LYS A 252 -3.95 -0.99 6.10
N VAL A 253 -4.53 -0.62 4.95
CA VAL A 253 -5.70 0.28 4.89
C VAL A 253 -6.90 -0.30 5.62
N LEU A 254 -7.19 -1.60 5.45
CA LEU A 254 -8.29 -2.25 6.16
C LEU A 254 -8.08 -2.22 7.68
N ASN A 255 -6.84 -2.44 8.14
CA ASN A 255 -6.51 -2.48 9.56
C ASN A 255 -6.57 -1.07 10.19
N GLU A 256 -5.98 -0.07 9.54
CA GLU A 256 -6.00 1.33 9.97
C GLU A 256 -7.43 1.91 9.98
N ALA A 257 -8.28 1.49 9.03
CA ALA A 257 -9.70 1.88 9.00
C ALA A 257 -10.57 1.13 10.03
N GLY A 258 -10.00 0.21 10.81
CA GLY A 258 -10.72 -0.59 11.79
C GLY A 258 -11.78 -1.52 11.20
N ILE A 259 -11.53 -2.07 10.00
CA ILE A 259 -12.45 -2.98 9.32
C ILE A 259 -12.35 -4.37 9.97
N THR A 260 -13.42 -4.77 10.64
CA THR A 260 -13.54 -6.09 11.29
C THR A 260 -14.27 -7.13 10.43
N SER A 261 -14.77 -6.73 9.25
CA SER A 261 -15.40 -7.67 8.33
C SER A 261 -14.35 -8.56 7.68
N GLY A 262 -14.33 -9.84 8.07
CA GLY A 262 -13.41 -10.83 7.49
C GLY A 262 -13.54 -11.02 5.99
N TYR A 263 -14.66 -10.61 5.39
CA TYR A 263 -14.85 -10.72 3.93
C TYR A 263 -13.89 -9.84 3.13
N ALA A 264 -13.58 -8.63 3.60
CA ALA A 264 -12.68 -7.73 2.89
C ALA A 264 -11.29 -8.37 2.73
N TYR A 265 -10.75 -8.92 3.83
CA TYR A 265 -9.49 -9.65 3.84
C TYR A 265 -9.54 -10.93 3.01
N ARG A 266 -10.60 -11.75 3.17
CA ARG A 266 -10.77 -13.01 2.45
C ARG A 266 -10.89 -12.83 0.95
N TRP A 267 -11.48 -11.75 0.46
CA TRP A 267 -11.55 -11.47 -0.97
C TRP A 267 -10.25 -10.87 -1.50
N ALA A 268 -9.65 -9.92 -0.77
CA ALA A 268 -8.43 -9.24 -1.21
C ALA A 268 -7.25 -10.21 -1.41
N ILE A 269 -7.17 -11.32 -0.67
CA ILE A 269 -6.11 -12.34 -0.84
C ILE A 269 -6.30 -13.25 -2.07
N LYS A 270 -7.50 -13.34 -2.65
CA LYS A 270 -7.76 -14.31 -3.73
C LYS A 270 -7.12 -13.89 -5.04
N ASN A 271 -6.55 -14.85 -5.76
CA ASN A 271 -6.10 -14.66 -7.14
C ASN A 271 -7.29 -14.80 -8.12
N ASN A 272 -8.17 -13.79 -8.13
CA ASN A 272 -9.28 -13.67 -9.08
C ASN A 272 -9.63 -12.19 -9.29
N LYS A 273 -10.53 -11.90 -10.23
CA LYS A 273 -10.98 -10.53 -10.58
C LYS A 273 -11.41 -9.71 -9.36
N LYS A 274 -12.17 -10.31 -8.45
CA LYS A 274 -12.67 -9.67 -7.21
C LYS A 274 -11.52 -9.26 -6.28
N GLY A 275 -10.56 -10.16 -6.07
CA GLY A 275 -9.37 -9.87 -5.27
C GLY A 275 -8.50 -8.80 -5.92
N GLN A 276 -8.26 -8.89 -7.23
CA GLN A 276 -7.52 -7.87 -7.98
C GLN A 276 -8.17 -6.50 -7.87
N LEU A 277 -9.50 -6.41 -7.98
CA LEU A 277 -10.24 -5.17 -7.85
C LEU A 277 -10.04 -4.54 -6.46
N LEU A 278 -10.15 -5.33 -5.39
CA LEU A 278 -9.88 -4.82 -4.04
C LEU A 278 -8.44 -4.33 -3.89
N ARG A 279 -7.46 -5.10 -4.40
CA ARG A 279 -6.04 -4.74 -4.36
C ARG A 279 -5.74 -3.46 -5.15
N LEU A 280 -6.51 -3.17 -6.20
CA LEU A 280 -6.37 -1.97 -7.01
C LEU A 280 -6.90 -0.72 -6.27
N PHE A 281 -8.07 -0.82 -5.64
CA PHE A 281 -8.74 0.35 -5.06
C PHE A 281 -8.40 0.63 -3.59
N LEU A 282 -8.22 -0.40 -2.76
CA LEU A 282 -8.01 -0.20 -1.31
C LEU A 282 -6.79 0.69 -0.99
N PRO A 283 -5.61 0.53 -1.64
CA PRO A 283 -4.46 1.39 -1.35
C PRO A 283 -4.74 2.88 -1.59
N GLY A 284 -5.54 3.22 -2.61
CA GLY A 284 -5.90 4.60 -2.92
C GLY A 284 -6.73 5.28 -1.82
N LEU A 285 -7.54 4.50 -1.10
CA LEU A 285 -8.38 5.01 0.00
C LEU A 285 -7.56 5.42 1.23
N ALA A 286 -6.29 5.06 1.32
CA ALA A 286 -5.38 5.53 2.38
C ALA A 286 -5.24 7.06 2.40
N LYS A 287 -5.46 7.73 1.26
CA LYS A 287 -5.34 9.19 1.10
C LYS A 287 -6.52 9.96 1.71
N ILE A 288 -7.62 9.30 2.03
CA ILE A 288 -8.79 9.94 2.64
C ILE A 288 -8.52 10.14 4.13
N GLU A 289 -8.22 11.38 4.55
CA GLU A 289 -7.85 11.71 5.93
C GLU A 289 -8.99 11.44 6.91
N ASP A 290 -10.24 11.76 6.52
CA ASP A 290 -11.41 11.50 7.34
C ASP A 290 -11.67 9.98 7.48
N LEU A 291 -11.46 9.47 8.69
CA LEU A 291 -11.55 8.05 9.00
C LEU A 291 -12.99 7.49 8.80
N PRO A 292 -14.07 8.16 9.24
CA PRO A 292 -15.44 7.78 8.89
C PRO A 292 -15.68 7.65 7.38
N HIS A 293 -15.25 8.63 6.57
CA HIS A 293 -15.39 8.63 5.12
C HIS A 293 -14.59 7.48 4.50
N ARG A 294 -13.33 7.30 4.91
CA ARG A 294 -12.50 6.18 4.47
C ARG A 294 -13.20 4.84 4.73
N LYS A 295 -13.76 4.67 5.93
CA LYS A 295 -14.49 3.44 6.31
C LYS A 295 -15.75 3.23 5.48
N ALA A 296 -16.53 4.29 5.23
CA ALA A 296 -17.72 4.23 4.40
C ALA A 296 -17.39 3.85 2.95
N LEU A 297 -16.34 4.42 2.37
CA LEU A 297 -15.87 4.11 1.02
C LEU A 297 -15.36 2.67 0.89
N ILE A 298 -14.61 2.17 1.88
CA ILE A 298 -14.19 0.76 1.93
C ILE A 298 -15.41 -0.17 1.96
N ASN A 299 -16.42 0.15 2.76
CA ASN A 299 -17.65 -0.64 2.83
C ASN A 299 -18.42 -0.61 1.51
N LEU A 300 -18.53 0.55 0.86
CA LEU A 300 -19.16 0.69 -0.45
C LEU A 300 -18.42 -0.14 -1.52
N LEU A 301 -17.09 -0.12 -1.52
CA LEU A 301 -16.25 -0.95 -2.39
C LEU A 301 -16.52 -2.44 -2.14
N CYS A 302 -16.54 -2.87 -0.88
CA CYS A 302 -16.81 -4.26 -0.51
C CYS A 302 -18.23 -4.70 -0.93
N ILE A 303 -19.23 -3.83 -0.82
CA ILE A 303 -20.59 -4.10 -1.31
C ILE A 303 -20.57 -4.36 -2.82
N GLY A 304 -19.85 -3.53 -3.60
CA GLY A 304 -19.71 -3.74 -5.04
C GLY A 304 -19.08 -5.09 -5.38
N VAL A 305 -17.98 -5.45 -4.74
CA VAL A 305 -17.28 -6.73 -4.98
C VAL A 305 -18.14 -7.94 -4.63
N GLN A 306 -18.93 -7.83 -3.56
CA GLN A 306 -19.74 -8.94 -3.06
C GLN A 306 -21.07 -9.08 -3.81
N LYS A 307 -21.78 -7.97 -4.02
CA LYS A 307 -23.19 -7.92 -4.43
C LYS A 307 -23.41 -7.25 -5.79
N GLY A 308 -22.34 -6.80 -6.45
CA GLY A 308 -22.37 -6.19 -7.77
C GLY A 308 -22.76 -4.71 -7.79
N VAL A 309 -22.59 -4.11 -8.98
CA VAL A 309 -22.79 -2.67 -9.27
C VAL A 309 -24.15 -2.17 -8.85
N VAL A 310 -25.23 -2.90 -9.15
CA VAL A 310 -26.62 -2.47 -8.85
C VAL A 310 -26.82 -2.27 -7.35
N THR A 311 -26.33 -3.20 -6.54
CA THR A 311 -26.45 -3.12 -5.07
C THR A 311 -25.57 -2.02 -4.50
N GLN A 312 -24.38 -1.82 -5.06
CA GLN A 312 -23.51 -0.70 -4.71
C GLN A 312 -24.17 0.64 -5.03
N GLY A 313 -24.80 0.79 -6.20
CA GLY A 313 -25.52 2.00 -6.58
C GLY A 313 -26.69 2.32 -5.64
N LYS A 314 -27.41 1.30 -5.16
CA LYS A 314 -28.44 1.49 -4.12
C LYS A 314 -27.86 2.00 -2.81
N ALA A 315 -26.70 1.48 -2.38
CA ALA A 315 -26.01 1.96 -1.18
C ALA A 315 -25.46 3.39 -1.36
N LEU A 316 -24.98 3.74 -2.55
CA LEU A 316 -24.54 5.09 -2.90
C LEU A 316 -25.66 6.13 -2.72
N LEU A 317 -26.90 5.80 -3.12
CA LEU A 317 -28.06 6.68 -2.98
C LEU A 317 -28.47 6.95 -1.53
N GLN A 318 -27.98 6.16 -0.57
CA GLN A 318 -28.25 6.33 0.86
C GLN A 318 -27.26 7.28 1.55
N ILE A 319 -26.21 7.72 0.85
CA ILE A 319 -25.22 8.65 1.40
C ILE A 319 -25.78 10.06 1.36
N THR A 320 -25.93 10.69 2.53
CA THR A 320 -26.47 12.04 2.69
C THR A 320 -25.39 13.12 2.80
N ASP A 321 -24.20 12.76 3.24
CA ASP A 321 -23.06 13.67 3.34
C ASP A 321 -22.56 14.07 1.93
N PRO A 322 -22.55 15.36 1.56
CA PRO A 322 -22.18 15.79 0.21
C PRO A 322 -20.73 15.50 -0.20
N ASP A 323 -19.79 15.60 0.75
CA ASP A 323 -18.36 15.40 0.49
C ASP A 323 -18.08 13.91 0.28
N LEU A 324 -18.62 13.06 1.17
CA LEU A 324 -18.57 11.62 1.02
C LEU A 324 -19.29 11.16 -0.25
N LEU A 325 -20.45 11.72 -0.59
CA LEU A 325 -21.20 11.37 -1.79
C LEU A 325 -20.38 11.65 -3.06
N THR A 326 -19.64 12.76 -3.09
CA THR A 326 -18.76 13.11 -4.21
C THR A 326 -17.64 12.09 -4.37
N LEU A 327 -16.96 11.73 -3.28
CA LEU A 327 -15.92 10.69 -3.28
C LEU A 327 -16.50 9.32 -3.68
N ALA A 328 -17.68 8.99 -3.18
CA ALA A 328 -18.36 7.72 -3.43
C ALA A 328 -18.80 7.59 -4.90
N ARG A 329 -19.27 8.67 -5.53
CA ARG A 329 -19.61 8.70 -6.97
C ARG A 329 -18.37 8.43 -7.82
N LYS A 330 -17.25 9.13 -7.55
CA LYS A 330 -15.98 8.91 -8.25
C LYS A 330 -15.45 7.48 -8.06
N LEU A 331 -15.59 6.92 -6.86
CA LEU A 331 -15.23 5.52 -6.61
C LEU A 331 -16.13 4.55 -7.39
N HIS A 332 -17.45 4.78 -7.40
CA HIS A 332 -18.43 3.92 -8.07
C HIS A 332 -18.25 3.91 -9.59
N GLU A 333 -18.01 5.07 -10.21
CA GLU A 333 -17.72 5.17 -11.65
C GLU A 333 -16.48 4.35 -12.01
N ARG A 334 -15.36 4.57 -11.30
CA ARG A 334 -14.12 3.82 -11.52
C ARG A 334 -14.32 2.32 -11.30
N PHE A 335 -15.10 1.94 -10.29
CA PHE A 335 -15.43 0.55 -10.02
C PHE A 335 -16.13 -0.11 -11.22
N ILE A 336 -17.14 0.55 -11.79
CA ILE A 336 -17.88 0.05 -12.97
C ILE A 336 -16.91 -0.14 -14.14
N CYS A 337 -16.11 0.88 -14.45
CA CYS A 337 -15.19 0.82 -15.58
C CYS A 337 -14.14 -0.29 -15.42
N VAL A 338 -13.54 -0.43 -14.23
CA VAL A 338 -12.58 -1.49 -13.93
C VAL A 338 -13.22 -2.87 -14.04
N GLN A 339 -14.42 -3.05 -13.47
CA GLN A 339 -15.14 -4.32 -13.58
C GLN A 339 -15.40 -4.66 -15.05
N GLN A 340 -15.81 -3.68 -15.85
CA GLN A 340 -16.06 -3.87 -17.27
C GLN A 340 -14.80 -4.26 -18.04
N MET A 341 -13.66 -3.60 -17.77
CA MET A 341 -12.38 -3.96 -18.37
C MET A 341 -11.95 -5.40 -17.99
N GLN A 342 -12.17 -5.81 -16.74
CA GLN A 342 -11.89 -7.17 -16.29
C GLN A 342 -12.82 -8.19 -16.96
N ASP A 343 -14.10 -7.87 -17.12
CA ASP A 343 -15.11 -8.73 -17.74
C ASP A 343 -14.81 -8.98 -19.21
N LEU A 344 -14.37 -7.95 -19.91
CA LEU A 344 -13.90 -8.02 -21.29
C LEU A 344 -12.44 -8.50 -21.44
N ARG A 345 -11.79 -8.94 -20.35
CA ARG A 345 -10.43 -9.53 -20.33
C ARG A 345 -9.33 -8.62 -20.89
N PHE A 346 -9.43 -7.31 -20.65
CA PHE A 346 -8.36 -6.37 -20.99
C PHE A 346 -7.08 -6.64 -20.18
N LYS A 347 -5.95 -6.15 -20.71
CA LYS A 347 -4.64 -6.23 -20.04
C LYS A 347 -4.62 -5.37 -18.78
N LYS A 348 -3.78 -5.76 -17.81
CA LYS A 348 -3.62 -5.08 -16.51
C LYS A 348 -3.36 -3.58 -16.63
N GLU A 349 -2.55 -3.17 -17.62
CA GLU A 349 -2.27 -1.76 -17.93
C GLU A 349 -3.54 -0.93 -18.15
N ILE A 350 -4.45 -1.41 -19.02
CA ILE A 350 -5.70 -0.72 -19.36
C ILE A 350 -6.66 -0.73 -18.15
N ILE A 351 -6.69 -1.83 -17.40
CA ILE A 351 -7.48 -1.94 -16.17
C ILE A 351 -6.99 -0.92 -15.13
N SER A 352 -5.68 -0.83 -14.92
CA SER A 352 -5.07 0.14 -14.00
C SER A 352 -5.37 1.57 -14.44
N PHE A 353 -5.24 1.89 -15.73
CA PHE A 353 -5.56 3.21 -16.27
C PHE A 353 -7.01 3.61 -16.00
N ALA A 354 -7.98 2.71 -16.18
CA ALA A 354 -9.38 2.97 -15.85
C ALA A 354 -9.62 3.28 -14.36
N SER A 355 -8.74 2.83 -13.46
CA SER A 355 -8.84 3.03 -12.00
C SER A 355 -8.25 4.34 -11.48
N GLU A 356 -7.51 5.08 -12.31
CA GLU A 356 -6.79 6.28 -11.88
C GLU A 356 -7.74 7.43 -11.52
N GLU A 357 -7.60 7.98 -10.31
CA GLU A 357 -8.54 8.99 -9.80
C GLU A 357 -8.34 10.38 -10.41
N ASN A 358 -7.08 10.80 -10.51
CA ASN A 358 -6.71 12.20 -10.76
C ASN A 358 -6.05 12.41 -12.14
N ASP A 359 -6.14 11.46 -13.06
CA ASP A 359 -5.68 11.64 -14.45
C ASP A 359 -6.87 12.02 -15.35
N VAL A 360 -6.77 13.17 -16.02
CA VAL A 360 -7.78 13.70 -16.95
C VAL A 360 -8.01 12.76 -18.13
N ARG A 361 -6.95 12.12 -18.64
CA ARG A 361 -7.02 11.13 -19.72
C ARG A 361 -7.75 9.88 -19.27
N ALA A 362 -7.48 9.41 -18.05
CA ALA A 362 -8.22 8.28 -17.47
C ALA A 362 -9.70 8.63 -17.28
N SER A 363 -10.01 9.87 -16.87
CA SER A 363 -11.38 10.38 -16.77
C SER A 363 -12.10 10.37 -18.12
N ARG A 364 -11.45 10.86 -19.18
CA ARG A 364 -11.98 10.82 -20.56
C ARG A 364 -12.22 9.38 -21.03
N PHE A 365 -11.30 8.47 -20.71
CA PHE A 365 -11.47 7.05 -21.05
C PHE A 365 -12.67 6.42 -20.34
N ARG A 366 -12.86 6.71 -19.05
CA ARG A 366 -14.05 6.27 -18.31
C ARG A 366 -15.34 6.83 -18.87
N TYR A 367 -15.35 8.10 -19.28
CA TYR A 367 -16.51 8.70 -19.95
C TYR A 367 -16.90 7.90 -21.20
N VAL A 368 -15.92 7.55 -22.05
CA VAL A 368 -16.16 6.70 -23.22
C VAL A 368 -16.74 5.35 -22.81
N ILE A 369 -16.16 4.68 -21.80
CA ILE A 369 -16.68 3.39 -21.30
C ILE A 369 -18.15 3.52 -20.90
N MET A 370 -18.47 4.51 -20.07
CA MET A 370 -19.83 4.72 -19.57
C MET A 370 -20.82 5.00 -20.71
N LYS A 371 -20.43 5.80 -21.71
CA LYS A 371 -21.29 6.11 -22.87
C LYS A 371 -21.52 4.90 -23.75
N VAL A 372 -20.49 4.11 -24.02
CA VAL A 372 -20.61 2.89 -24.82
C VAL A 372 -21.53 1.88 -24.11
N GLU A 373 -21.34 1.64 -22.81
CA GLU A 373 -22.23 0.73 -22.06
C GLU A 373 -23.68 1.22 -22.05
N GLU A 374 -23.92 2.52 -21.85
CA GLU A 374 -25.25 3.14 -21.91
C GLU A 374 -25.92 2.88 -23.28
N LYS A 375 -25.23 3.20 -24.38
CA LYS A 375 -25.79 3.09 -25.73
C LYS A 375 -25.93 1.65 -26.21
N CYS A 376 -24.99 0.76 -25.87
CA CYS A 376 -25.12 -0.67 -26.17
C CYS A 376 -26.32 -1.29 -25.43
N LYS A 377 -26.57 -0.88 -24.18
CA LYS A 377 -27.76 -1.30 -23.43
C LYS A 377 -29.05 -0.78 -24.07
N ASP A 378 -29.10 0.48 -24.48
CA ASP A 378 -30.26 1.05 -25.19
C ASP A 378 -30.58 0.29 -26.49
N ILE A 379 -29.55 -0.08 -27.26
CA ILE A 379 -29.70 -0.87 -28.48
C ILE A 379 -30.24 -2.26 -28.15
N HIS A 380 -29.65 -2.93 -27.15
CA HIS A 380 -30.07 -4.24 -26.71
C HIS A 380 -31.55 -4.27 -26.29
N GLU A 381 -31.97 -3.33 -25.42
CA GLU A 381 -33.36 -3.23 -24.96
C GLU A 381 -34.34 -2.93 -26.10
N ARG A 382 -33.92 -2.13 -27.09
CA ARG A 382 -34.73 -1.84 -28.27
C ARG A 382 -34.91 -3.06 -29.17
N LEU A 383 -33.83 -3.80 -29.42
CA LEU A 383 -33.88 -5.02 -30.22
C LEU A 383 -34.76 -6.08 -29.55
N LEU A 384 -34.68 -6.24 -28.22
CA LEU A 384 -35.55 -7.15 -27.47
C LEU A 384 -37.05 -6.83 -27.61
N LYS A 385 -37.41 -5.55 -27.71
CA LYS A 385 -38.81 -5.11 -27.89
C LYS A 385 -39.32 -5.29 -29.32
N SER A 386 -38.43 -5.56 -30.29
CA SER A 386 -38.79 -5.75 -31.69
C SER A 386 -39.16 -7.21 -31.95
N ALA A 387 -40.46 -7.53 -31.96
CA ALA A 387 -40.98 -8.88 -32.18
C ALA A 387 -40.67 -9.48 -33.58
N VAL A 388 -40.14 -8.67 -34.50
CA VAL A 388 -40.06 -8.99 -35.94
C VAL A 388 -38.74 -9.68 -36.34
N ASP A 389 -37.74 -9.78 -35.45
CA ASP A 389 -36.40 -10.20 -35.86
C ASP A 389 -35.60 -10.85 -34.70
N SER A 390 -36.01 -12.05 -34.27
CA SER A 390 -35.28 -12.84 -33.24
C SER A 390 -33.81 -13.05 -33.59
N ASP A 391 -33.51 -13.18 -34.88
CA ASP A 391 -32.15 -13.41 -35.39
C ASP A 391 -31.25 -12.19 -35.18
N LYS A 392 -31.80 -10.97 -35.20
CA LYS A 392 -31.03 -9.73 -34.93
C LYS A 392 -30.64 -9.62 -33.47
N VAL A 393 -31.50 -10.05 -32.54
CA VAL A 393 -31.17 -10.06 -31.11
C VAL A 393 -29.99 -10.99 -30.84
N GLY A 394 -30.03 -12.21 -31.40
CA GLY A 394 -28.94 -13.18 -31.28
C GLY A 394 -27.64 -12.67 -31.92
N ASN A 395 -27.72 -12.12 -33.13
CA ASN A 395 -26.55 -11.56 -33.82
C ASN A 395 -25.94 -10.36 -33.07
N TRP A 396 -26.77 -9.49 -32.51
CA TRP A 396 -26.29 -8.39 -31.66
C TRP A 396 -25.61 -8.91 -30.40
N GLN A 397 -26.22 -9.86 -29.67
CA GLN A 397 -25.63 -10.46 -28.47
C GLN A 397 -24.26 -11.10 -28.76
N ASN A 398 -24.09 -11.70 -29.94
CA ASN A 398 -22.82 -12.30 -30.35
C ASN A 398 -21.76 -11.26 -30.75
N ALA A 399 -22.17 -10.07 -31.17
CA ALA A 399 -21.27 -9.03 -31.67
C ALA A 399 -20.97 -7.90 -30.66
N ASP A 400 -21.84 -7.68 -29.67
CA ASP A 400 -21.74 -6.52 -28.77
C ASP A 400 -20.45 -6.52 -27.95
N GLU A 401 -19.96 -7.69 -27.52
CA GLU A 401 -18.77 -7.81 -26.68
C GLU A 401 -17.53 -7.35 -27.45
N LYS A 402 -17.40 -7.85 -28.69
CA LYS A 402 -16.30 -7.51 -29.59
C LYS A 402 -16.36 -6.04 -30.01
N TYR A 403 -17.56 -5.50 -30.24
CA TYR A 403 -17.73 -4.09 -30.57
C TYR A 403 -17.29 -3.19 -29.41
N ARG A 404 -17.75 -3.47 -28.18
CA ARG A 404 -17.31 -2.76 -26.96
C ARG A 404 -15.80 -2.86 -26.76
N GLN A 405 -15.22 -4.06 -26.88
CA GLN A 405 -13.77 -4.25 -26.81
C GLN A 405 -13.02 -3.39 -27.83
N THR A 406 -13.55 -3.32 -29.05
CA THR A 406 -12.95 -2.53 -30.14
C THR A 406 -12.99 -1.04 -29.82
N LEU A 407 -14.14 -0.52 -29.39
CA LEU A 407 -14.28 0.90 -29.02
C LEU A 407 -13.38 1.29 -27.84
N TYR A 408 -13.28 0.44 -26.80
CA TYR A 408 -12.38 0.70 -25.67
C TYR A 408 -10.91 0.66 -26.08
N SER A 409 -10.54 -0.25 -26.98
CA SER A 409 -9.18 -0.29 -27.52
C SER A 409 -8.84 0.96 -28.32
N ILE A 410 -9.76 1.42 -29.18
CA ILE A 410 -9.59 2.66 -29.97
C ILE A 410 -9.47 3.86 -29.03
N ALA A 411 -10.33 3.95 -28.01
CA ALA A 411 -10.30 5.04 -27.04
C ALA A 411 -9.02 5.05 -26.23
N TYR A 412 -8.60 3.89 -25.70
CA TYR A 412 -7.33 3.78 -24.98
C TYR A 412 -6.16 4.19 -25.87
N ASP A 413 -6.07 3.63 -27.08
CA ASP A 413 -5.01 3.92 -28.05
C ASP A 413 -4.96 5.42 -28.38
N GLY A 414 -6.10 6.04 -28.69
CA GLY A 414 -6.15 7.44 -29.10
C GLY A 414 -5.88 8.42 -27.96
N ILE A 415 -6.17 8.04 -26.71
CA ILE A 415 -5.88 8.86 -25.53
C ILE A 415 -4.42 8.71 -25.08
N THR A 416 -3.80 7.55 -25.30
CA THR A 416 -2.48 7.22 -24.73
C THR A 416 -1.33 7.25 -25.73
N LYS A 417 -1.60 7.13 -27.04
CA LYS A 417 -0.58 7.02 -28.09
C LYS A 417 -0.76 8.08 -29.16
N SER A 418 0.36 8.52 -29.74
CA SER A 418 0.39 9.44 -30.89
C SER A 418 0.46 8.69 -32.22
N GLY A 419 -0.09 9.27 -33.29
CA GLY A 419 0.12 8.80 -34.67
C GLY A 419 -0.73 7.60 -35.09
N ILE A 420 -1.82 7.31 -34.39
CA ILE A 420 -2.76 6.25 -34.75
C ILE A 420 -3.89 6.84 -35.60
N ASP A 421 -4.19 6.22 -36.74
CA ASP A 421 -5.38 6.57 -37.54
C ASP A 421 -6.65 6.01 -36.88
N LEU A 422 -7.22 6.82 -35.98
CA LEU A 422 -8.42 6.48 -35.23
C LEU A 422 -9.67 6.45 -36.10
N HIS A 423 -9.74 7.30 -37.14
CA HIS A 423 -10.88 7.37 -38.04
C HIS A 423 -11.05 6.07 -38.84
N LEU A 424 -9.94 5.53 -39.37
CA LEU A 424 -10.00 4.27 -40.12
C LEU A 424 -10.40 3.10 -39.22
N LYS A 425 -9.83 3.00 -38.01
CA LYS A 425 -10.20 1.97 -37.02
C LYS A 425 -11.68 2.08 -36.63
N MET A 426 -12.16 3.30 -36.37
CA MET A 426 -13.55 3.55 -35.98
C MET A 426 -14.53 3.19 -37.10
N LYS A 427 -14.24 3.59 -38.34
CA LYS A 427 -15.07 3.27 -39.51
C LYS A 427 -15.16 1.76 -39.77
N SER A 428 -14.06 1.04 -39.53
CA SER A 428 -14.05 -0.43 -39.62
C SER A 428 -14.97 -1.06 -38.56
N ALA A 429 -14.85 -0.63 -37.30
CA ALA A 429 -15.70 -1.10 -36.20
C ALA A 429 -17.18 -0.81 -36.45
N GLU A 430 -17.48 0.39 -36.97
CA GLU A 430 -18.83 0.81 -37.37
C GLU A 430 -19.43 -0.11 -38.42
N LYS A 431 -18.70 -0.36 -39.50
CA LYS A 431 -19.20 -1.15 -40.64
C LYS A 431 -19.57 -2.56 -40.22
N GLU A 432 -18.76 -3.19 -39.37
CA GLU A 432 -19.00 -4.54 -38.86
C GLU A 432 -20.33 -4.60 -38.09
N ILE A 433 -20.54 -3.70 -37.12
CA ILE A 433 -21.72 -3.74 -36.27
C ILE A 433 -22.99 -3.23 -36.97
N LEU A 434 -22.86 -2.27 -37.89
CA LEU A 434 -24.00 -1.75 -38.67
C LEU A 434 -24.61 -2.82 -39.58
N SER A 435 -23.82 -3.77 -40.07
CA SER A 435 -24.33 -4.86 -40.92
C SER A 435 -25.39 -5.73 -40.21
N ILE A 436 -25.44 -5.69 -38.88
CA ILE A 436 -26.38 -6.44 -38.04
C ILE A 436 -27.64 -5.61 -37.77
N VAL A 437 -27.49 -4.34 -37.40
CA VAL A 437 -28.62 -3.50 -36.97
C VAL A 437 -29.26 -2.71 -38.11
N ASP A 438 -28.53 -2.44 -39.19
CA ASP A 438 -28.95 -1.76 -40.41
C ASP A 438 -28.72 -2.66 -41.65
N PRO A 439 -29.39 -3.81 -41.78
CA PRO A 439 -29.23 -4.66 -42.95
C PRO A 439 -29.77 -3.98 -44.22
N GLU A 440 -29.24 -4.38 -45.37
CA GLU A 440 -29.61 -3.80 -46.65
C GLU A 440 -31.11 -4.00 -46.97
N ILE A 441 -31.78 -2.90 -47.35
CA ILE A 441 -33.19 -2.92 -47.73
C ILE A 441 -33.31 -3.54 -49.12
N LYS A 442 -33.76 -4.78 -49.21
CA LYS A 442 -33.84 -5.52 -50.49
C LYS A 442 -35.03 -5.10 -51.38
N SER A 443 -36.11 -4.59 -50.80
CA SER A 443 -37.35 -4.26 -51.53
C SER A 443 -37.23 -2.95 -52.31
N LEU A 444 -37.43 -3.00 -53.64
CA LEU A 444 -37.44 -1.83 -54.52
C LEU A 444 -38.52 -0.81 -54.15
N LEU A 445 -39.70 -1.27 -53.73
CA LEU A 445 -40.81 -0.41 -53.31
C LEU A 445 -40.46 0.34 -52.01
N HIS A 446 -39.81 -0.31 -51.05
CA HIS A 446 -39.31 0.36 -49.85
C HIS A 446 -38.23 1.38 -50.18
N LYS A 447 -37.30 1.07 -51.10
CA LYS A 447 -36.29 2.03 -51.56
C LYS A 447 -36.95 3.29 -52.17
N ALA A 448 -37.96 3.13 -53.02
CA ALA A 448 -38.69 4.25 -53.62
C ALA A 448 -39.42 5.10 -52.57
N LEU A 449 -40.10 4.48 -51.61
CA LEU A 449 -40.77 5.18 -50.51
C LEU A 449 -39.80 5.95 -49.62
N ILE A 450 -38.62 5.39 -49.35
CA ILE A 450 -37.56 6.07 -48.59
C ILE A 450 -37.06 7.32 -49.33
N VAL A 451 -36.86 7.24 -50.65
CA VAL A 451 -36.46 8.39 -51.45
C VAL A 451 -37.52 9.49 -51.36
N ILE A 452 -38.79 9.15 -51.55
CA ILE A 452 -39.91 10.11 -51.46
C ILE A 452 -39.98 10.73 -50.07
N ALA A 453 -39.92 9.93 -49.01
CA ALA A 453 -40.02 10.41 -47.63
C ALA A 453 -38.86 11.35 -47.26
N ASN A 454 -37.66 11.08 -47.76
CA ASN A 454 -36.51 11.97 -47.58
C ASN A 454 -36.67 13.31 -48.34
N ILE A 455 -37.16 13.27 -49.59
CA ILE A 455 -37.47 14.49 -50.36
C ILE A 455 -38.50 15.35 -49.62
N VAL A 456 -39.57 14.72 -49.10
CA VAL A 456 -40.63 15.41 -48.36
C VAL A 456 -40.08 16.07 -47.10
N ILE A 457 -39.27 15.36 -46.29
CA ILE A 457 -38.67 15.97 -45.08
C ILE A 457 -37.73 17.13 -45.43
N THR A 458 -36.86 16.96 -46.42
CA THR A 458 -35.92 18.01 -46.81
C THR A 458 -36.65 19.25 -47.32
N ALA A 459 -37.71 19.07 -48.12
CA ALA A 459 -38.54 20.18 -48.59
C ALA A 459 -39.30 20.87 -47.44
N LEU A 460 -39.92 20.11 -46.54
CA LEU A 460 -40.73 20.65 -45.43
C LEU A 460 -39.88 21.35 -44.36
N THR A 461 -38.64 20.90 -44.16
CA THR A 461 -37.73 21.47 -43.14
C THR A 461 -36.73 22.46 -43.74
N LEU A 462 -36.81 22.73 -45.05
CA LEU A 462 -35.84 23.52 -45.80
C LEU A 462 -34.39 23.06 -45.56
N GLY A 463 -34.19 21.75 -45.39
CA GLY A 463 -32.89 21.13 -45.11
C GLY A 463 -32.36 21.28 -43.68
N PHE A 464 -32.95 22.12 -42.82
CA PHE A 464 -32.43 22.36 -41.46
C PHE A 464 -32.38 21.09 -40.60
N ALA A 465 -33.41 20.24 -40.70
CA ALA A 465 -33.44 18.99 -39.94
C ALA A 465 -32.38 18.00 -40.45
N ASN A 466 -32.12 17.98 -41.76
CA ASN A 466 -31.09 17.13 -42.36
C ASN A 466 -29.69 17.58 -41.94
N ASP A 467 -29.41 18.88 -41.92
CA ASP A 467 -28.13 19.44 -41.47
C ASP A 467 -27.86 19.14 -39.99
N LEU A 468 -28.89 19.28 -39.13
CA LEU A 468 -28.77 18.93 -37.72
C LEU A 468 -28.47 17.43 -37.55
N LYS A 469 -29.14 16.58 -38.32
CA LYS A 469 -28.92 15.14 -38.30
C LYS A 469 -27.51 14.77 -38.78
N GLU A 470 -27.03 15.35 -39.88
CA GLU A 470 -25.67 15.11 -40.38
C GLU A 470 -24.61 15.52 -39.34
N ARG A 471 -24.81 16.65 -38.66
CA ARG A 471 -23.93 17.07 -37.56
C ARG A 471 -23.93 16.10 -36.39
N GLN A 472 -25.05 15.46 -36.06
CA GLN A 472 -25.15 14.54 -34.94
C GLN A 472 -24.71 13.11 -35.28
N THR A 473 -25.08 12.59 -36.45
CA THR A 473 -24.90 11.17 -36.81
C THR A 473 -23.99 10.93 -38.01
N GLY A 474 -23.51 11.98 -38.69
CA GLY A 474 -22.75 11.85 -39.94
C GLY A 474 -23.56 11.37 -41.14
N ASN A 475 -24.90 11.40 -41.06
CA ASN A 475 -25.79 11.00 -42.16
C ASN A 475 -26.89 12.05 -42.37
N TYR A 476 -27.02 12.53 -43.60
CA TYR A 476 -27.99 13.55 -44.02
C TYR A 476 -29.42 13.01 -44.15
N TRP A 477 -29.59 11.74 -44.53
CA TRP A 477 -30.89 11.18 -44.90
C TRP A 477 -31.60 10.49 -43.74
N PHE A 478 -32.89 10.76 -43.52
CA PHE A 478 -33.68 10.28 -42.39
C PHE A 478 -34.02 8.78 -42.46
N PHE A 479 -34.55 8.30 -43.58
CA PHE A 479 -35.20 6.98 -43.64
C PHE A 479 -34.36 5.86 -44.24
N ASN A 480 -33.06 6.08 -44.48
CA ASN A 480 -32.19 5.08 -45.11
C ASN A 480 -31.51 4.12 -44.11
N GLN A 481 -31.84 4.19 -42.82
CA GLN A 481 -31.18 3.45 -41.75
C GLN A 481 -32.14 3.23 -40.57
N THR A 482 -31.80 2.31 -39.65
CA THR A 482 -32.57 2.13 -38.43
C THR A 482 -32.12 3.08 -37.33
N ARG A 483 -32.99 3.28 -36.33
CA ARG A 483 -32.67 4.04 -35.12
C ARG A 483 -31.49 3.45 -34.35
N SER A 484 -31.24 2.14 -34.43
CA SER A 484 -30.09 1.51 -33.76
C SER A 484 -28.79 1.84 -34.48
N GLY A 485 -28.80 1.83 -35.81
CA GLY A 485 -27.66 2.31 -36.58
C GLY A 485 -27.38 3.81 -36.41
N GLU A 486 -28.40 4.64 -36.20
CA GLU A 486 -28.21 6.05 -35.83
C GLU A 486 -27.43 6.22 -34.52
N VAL A 487 -27.81 5.44 -33.50
CA VAL A 487 -27.13 5.46 -32.20
C VAL A 487 -25.67 5.03 -32.33
N ILE A 488 -25.37 3.99 -33.13
CA ILE A 488 -24.00 3.51 -33.37
C ILE A 488 -23.15 4.60 -34.03
N ARG A 489 -23.66 5.26 -35.08
CA ARG A 489 -22.93 6.32 -35.78
C ARG A 489 -22.69 7.53 -34.89
N ALA A 490 -23.71 7.96 -34.14
CA ALA A 490 -23.58 9.04 -33.17
C ALA A 490 -22.56 8.70 -32.07
N LEU A 491 -22.62 7.48 -31.52
CA LEU A 491 -21.68 7.00 -30.51
C LEU A 491 -20.24 7.02 -31.04
N ASN A 492 -19.98 6.46 -32.22
CA ASN A 492 -18.64 6.44 -32.81
C ASN A 492 -18.07 7.84 -33.01
N LYS A 493 -18.91 8.79 -33.47
CA LYS A 493 -18.52 10.20 -33.60
C LYS A 493 -18.25 10.86 -32.25
N GLU A 494 -19.07 10.58 -31.24
CA GLU A 494 -18.87 11.07 -29.88
C GLU A 494 -17.55 10.54 -29.30
N VAL A 495 -17.26 9.24 -29.46
CA VAL A 495 -15.99 8.64 -29.02
C VAL A 495 -14.79 9.34 -29.64
N LEU A 496 -14.79 9.56 -30.97
CA LEU A 496 -13.72 10.29 -31.64
C LEU A 496 -13.58 11.72 -31.10
N THR A 497 -14.70 12.43 -30.94
CA THR A 497 -14.72 13.79 -30.40
C THR A 497 -14.10 13.86 -29.00
N VAL A 498 -14.44 12.91 -28.12
CA VAL A 498 -13.91 12.82 -26.75
C VAL A 498 -12.43 12.47 -26.75
N ILE A 499 -11.92 11.72 -27.74
CA ILE A 499 -10.49 11.39 -27.90
C ILE A 499 -9.69 12.58 -28.47
N ASP A 500 -10.30 13.41 -29.31
CA ASP A 500 -9.60 14.55 -29.93
C ASP A 500 -9.63 15.80 -29.05
N SER A 501 -10.62 15.94 -28.17
CA SER A 501 -10.76 17.13 -27.31
C SER A 501 -9.75 17.14 -26.15
N SER A 502 -8.88 18.15 -26.07
CA SER A 502 -8.02 18.37 -24.90
C SER A 502 -8.77 18.94 -23.69
N ASP A 503 -9.94 19.57 -23.90
CA ASP A 503 -10.51 20.54 -22.94
C ASP A 503 -11.88 20.17 -22.33
N LEU A 504 -12.43 18.98 -22.59
CA LEU A 504 -13.84 18.68 -22.29
C LEU A 504 -14.20 18.44 -20.80
N MET A 505 -13.30 18.68 -19.84
CA MET A 505 -13.50 18.31 -18.42
C MET A 505 -13.51 19.51 -17.46
N THR A 506 -14.22 20.59 -17.84
CA THR A 506 -14.64 21.67 -16.90
C THR A 506 -16.16 21.84 -16.84
N LEU A 507 -16.94 20.79 -17.10
CA LEU A 507 -18.40 20.85 -16.96
C LEU A 507 -18.96 19.63 -16.22
N ASN A 508 -19.47 19.94 -15.02
CA ASN A 508 -20.32 19.19 -14.06
C ASN A 508 -19.64 18.25 -13.07
#